data_AF-A0A7W4D9X0-F1
#
_entry.id   AF-A0A7W4D9X0-F1
#
_cell.length_a   1.000
_cell.length_b   1.000
_cell.length_c   1.000
_cell.angle_alpha   90.00
_cell.angle_beta   90.00
_cell.angle_gamma   90.00
#
_symmetry.space_group_name_H-M   'P 1'
#
loop_
_entity.id
_entity.type
_entity.pdbx_description
1 polymer ?
#
loop_
_entity_poly.entity_id
_entity_poly.type
_entity_poly.pdbx_seq_one_letter_code
_entity_poly.pdbx_strand_id
1 'polypeptide(L)'
;MPRTIPSILITHNDQQMACRVRRLLHDDGLDCSVLARPQDCSQAPLCRWLQDWPLPAHAALHATLADAIEVLERSRHAFKSRDLADLRQRLEQLLGELSASTQ
;
A
#
# COMPACT_ATOMS: atom_id res chain seq x y z
N MET A 1 -13.87 27.10 -13.18
CA MET A 1 -13.24 26.27 -12.13
C MET A 1 -14.30 25.32 -11.60
N PRO A 2 -14.17 24.00 -11.73
CA PRO A 2 -15.19 23.09 -11.21
C PRO A 2 -15.15 23.15 -9.68
N ARG A 3 -16.28 23.48 -9.07
CA ARG A 3 -16.50 23.39 -7.62
C ARG A 3 -16.49 21.90 -7.25
N THR A 4 -15.37 21.41 -6.74
CA THR A 4 -15.33 20.10 -6.08
C THR A 4 -16.16 20.18 -4.82
N ILE A 5 -17.28 19.46 -4.80
CA ILE A 5 -18.03 19.12 -3.58
C ILE A 5 -17.03 18.43 -2.63
N PRO A 6 -17.01 18.76 -1.32
CA PRO A 6 -16.07 18.16 -0.40
C PRO A 6 -16.37 16.67 -0.25
N SER A 7 -15.64 15.83 -0.98
CA SER A 7 -15.71 14.38 -0.85
C SER A 7 -14.77 13.93 0.27
N ILE A 8 -15.28 13.18 1.24
CA ILE A 8 -14.46 12.65 2.33
C ILE A 8 -13.52 11.57 1.77
N LEU A 9 -12.22 11.70 2.05
CA LEU A 9 -11.20 10.71 1.65
C LEU A 9 -10.79 9.88 2.86
N ILE A 10 -10.91 8.56 2.76
CA ILE A 10 -10.49 7.63 3.82
C ILE A 10 -9.47 6.65 3.26
N THR A 11 -8.35 6.50 3.96
CA THR A 11 -7.28 5.56 3.62
C THR A 11 -7.20 4.46 4.67
N HIS A 12 -7.30 3.19 4.26
CA HIS A 12 -7.15 2.06 5.16
C HIS A 12 -6.57 0.86 4.42
N ASN A 13 -5.53 0.20 4.95
CA ASN A 13 -4.86 -0.89 4.23
C ASN A 13 -5.64 -2.22 4.23
N ASP A 14 -6.59 -2.40 5.15
CA ASP A 14 -7.49 -3.55 5.19
C ASP A 14 -8.65 -3.39 4.20
N GLN A 15 -8.71 -4.26 3.19
CA GLN A 15 -9.74 -4.27 2.17
C GLN A 15 -11.14 -4.57 2.72
N GLN A 16 -11.28 -5.45 3.72
CA GLN A 16 -12.58 -5.77 4.32
C GLN A 16 -13.11 -4.57 5.10
N MET A 17 -12.23 -3.89 5.84
CA MET A 17 -12.59 -2.66 6.54
C MET A 17 -12.96 -1.55 5.57
N ALA A 18 -12.17 -1.35 4.51
CA ALA A 18 -12.46 -0.34 3.48
C ALA A 18 -13.82 -0.57 2.80
N CYS A 19 -14.18 -1.82 2.50
CA CYS A 19 -15.51 -2.16 1.97
C CYS A 19 -16.62 -1.85 2.97
N ARG A 20 -16.41 -2.12 4.26
CA ARG A 20 -17.38 -1.82 5.32
C ARG A 20 -17.59 -0.32 5.48
N VAL A 21 -16.50 0.44 5.53
CA VAL A 21 -16.53 1.91 5.62
C VAL A 21 -17.23 2.52 4.41
N ARG A 22 -16.93 2.04 3.20
CA ARG A 22 -17.61 2.50 1.98
C ARG A 22 -19.12 2.27 2.03
N ARG A 23 -19.56 1.12 2.56
CA ARG A 23 -20.98 0.81 2.71
C ARG A 23 -21.66 1.74 3.73
N LEU A 24 -21.07 1.88 4.92
CA LEU A 24 -21.62 2.75 5.98
C LEU A 24 -21.78 4.21 5.51
N LEU A 25 -20.77 4.74 4.83
CA LEU A 25 -20.81 6.12 4.34
C LEU A 25 -21.80 6.32 3.19
N HIS A 26 -21.97 5.31 2.35
CA HIS A 26 -22.99 5.33 1.31
C HIS A 26 -24.40 5.28 1.92
N ASP A 27 -24.61 4.48 2.96
CA ASP A 27 -25.89 4.39 3.67
C ASP A 27 -26.26 5.74 4.35
N ASP A 28 -25.26 6.51 4.79
CA ASP A 28 -25.42 7.86 5.35
C ASP A 28 -25.51 8.98 4.28
N GLY A 29 -25.46 8.64 2.98
CA GLY A 29 -25.58 9.60 1.89
C GLY A 29 -24.39 10.54 1.72
N LEU A 30 -23.21 10.17 2.24
CA LEU A 30 -21.98 10.94 2.14
C LEU A 30 -21.20 10.53 0.87
N ASP A 31 -20.85 11.52 0.05
CA ASP A 31 -19.93 11.31 -1.08
C ASP A 31 -18.51 11.07 -0.57
N CYS A 32 -18.11 9.80 -0.51
CA CYS A 32 -16.84 9.37 0.07
C CYS A 32 -16.01 8.55 -0.92
N SER A 33 -14.73 8.87 -1.01
CA SER A 33 -13.72 8.05 -1.69
C SER A 33 -12.92 7.27 -0.64
N VAL A 34 -12.93 5.94 -0.73
CA VAL A 34 -12.15 5.08 0.17
C VAL A 34 -11.03 4.41 -0.62
N LEU A 35 -9.79 4.74 -0.28
CA LEU A 35 -8.57 4.15 -0.84
C LEU A 35 -8.15 2.98 0.03
N ALA A 36 -8.24 1.77 -0.51
CA ALA A 36 -7.90 0.53 0.19
C ALA A 36 -6.55 -0.03 -0.25
N ARG A 37 -6.20 0.23 -1.52
CA ARG A 37 -5.00 -0.29 -2.17
C ARG A 37 -4.15 0.86 -2.71
N PRO A 38 -2.84 0.65 -2.86
CA PRO A 38 -1.96 1.62 -3.51
C PRO A 38 -2.44 2.00 -4.92
N GLN A 39 -3.02 1.05 -5.66
CA GLN A 39 -3.55 1.29 -7.01
C GLN A 39 -4.80 2.19 -7.01
N ASP A 40 -5.53 2.29 -5.90
CA ASP A 40 -6.66 3.21 -5.80
C ASP A 40 -6.17 4.67 -5.82
N CYS A 41 -4.97 4.92 -5.30
CA CYS A 41 -4.36 6.25 -5.32
C CYS A 41 -3.91 6.63 -6.75
N SER A 42 -3.47 5.70 -7.60
CA SER A 42 -3.14 6.07 -8.99
C SER A 42 -4.36 6.51 -9.81
N GLN A 43 -5.57 6.07 -9.45
CA GLN A 43 -6.82 6.46 -10.11
C GLN A 43 -7.57 7.60 -9.43
N ALA A 44 -7.20 7.96 -8.18
CA ALA A 44 -7.88 9.02 -7.44
C ALA A 44 -7.40 10.41 -7.89
N PRO A 45 -8.31 11.34 -8.21
CA PRO A 45 -7.94 12.69 -8.67
C PRO A 45 -7.15 13.48 -7.63
N LEU A 46 -7.36 13.20 -6.34
CA LEU A 46 -6.62 13.81 -5.22
C LEU A 46 -5.18 13.27 -5.07
N CYS A 47 -4.85 12.15 -5.71
CA CYS A 47 -3.54 11.52 -5.65
C CYS A 47 -2.69 11.82 -6.90
N ARG A 48 -3.16 12.65 -7.85
CA ARG A 48 -2.39 13.00 -9.06
C ARG A 48 -1.01 13.56 -8.75
N TRP A 49 -0.86 14.32 -7.66
CA TRP A 49 0.43 14.85 -7.21
C TRP A 49 1.45 13.76 -6.84
N LEU A 50 1.00 12.55 -6.51
CA LEU A 50 1.88 11.43 -6.18
C LEU A 50 2.53 10.82 -7.43
N GLN A 51 1.89 10.94 -8.61
CA GLN A 51 2.44 10.43 -9.87
C GLN A 51 3.70 11.19 -10.30
N ASP A 52 3.76 12.48 -9.99
CA ASP A 52 4.87 13.36 -10.37
C ASP A 52 5.94 13.48 -9.28
N TRP A 53 5.74 12.85 -8.12
CA TRP A 53 6.70 12.92 -7.01
C TRP A 53 7.80 11.87 -7.20
N PRO A 54 9.06 12.26 -7.46
CA PRO A 54 10.14 11.30 -7.51
C PRO A 54 10.30 10.67 -6.13
N LEU A 55 10.01 9.37 -6.04
CA LEU A 55 10.26 8.60 -4.84
C LEU A 55 11.75 8.74 -4.47
N PRO A 56 12.08 9.16 -3.23
CA PRO A 56 13.45 9.13 -2.77
C PRO A 56 14.05 7.74 -2.96
N ALA A 57 15.35 7.64 -3.28
CA ALA A 57 15.99 6.34 -3.55
C ALA A 57 15.78 5.31 -2.44
N HIS A 58 15.73 5.76 -1.18
CA HIS A 58 15.39 4.93 -0.03
C HIS A 58 13.96 4.35 -0.11
N ALA A 59 12.96 5.15 -0.48
CA ALA A 59 11.58 4.70 -0.61
C ALA A 59 11.42 3.68 -1.75
N ALA A 60 12.14 3.88 -2.86
CA ALA A 60 12.17 2.91 -3.97
C ALA A 60 12.82 1.58 -3.56
N LEU A 61 13.91 1.63 -2.78
CA LEU A 61 14.57 0.43 -2.24
C LEU A 61 13.64 -0.32 -1.27
N HIS A 62 12.98 0.41 -0.37
CA HIS A 62 12.00 -0.15 0.56
C HIS A 62 10.87 -0.89 -0.17
N ALA A 63 10.25 -0.24 -1.17
CA ALA A 63 9.20 -0.84 -1.99
C ALA A 63 9.69 -2.11 -2.72
N THR A 64 10.89 -2.07 -3.31
CA THR A 64 11.47 -3.21 -4.02
C THR A 64 11.72 -4.41 -3.10
N LEU A 65 12.21 -4.15 -1.88
CA LEU A 65 12.44 -5.20 -0.87
C LEU A 65 11.12 -5.81 -0.37
N ALA A 66 10.10 -4.97 -0.13
CA ALA A 66 8.78 -5.44 0.25
C ALA A 66 8.16 -6.34 -0.83
N ASP A 67 8.25 -5.95 -2.10
CA ASP A 67 7.76 -6.75 -3.24
C ASP A 67 8.50 -8.08 -3.34
N ALA A 68 9.83 -8.09 -3.17
CA ALA A 68 10.62 -9.33 -3.20
C ALA A 68 10.20 -10.31 -2.09
N ILE A 69 9.93 -9.82 -0.88
CA ILE A 69 9.41 -10.63 0.23
C ILE A 69 8.04 -11.20 -0.14
N GLU A 70 7.13 -10.40 -0.67
CA GLU A 70 5.79 -10.86 -1.05
C GLU A 70 5.84 -11.95 -2.13
N VAL A 71 6.74 -11.83 -3.11
CA VAL A 71 6.95 -12.86 -4.14
C VAL A 71 7.50 -14.16 -3.52
N LEU A 72 8.43 -14.07 -2.57
CA LEU A 72 8.93 -15.23 -1.83
C LEU A 72 7.81 -15.90 -1.01
N GLU A 73 6.94 -15.12 -0.38
CA GLU A 73 5.79 -15.64 0.35
C GLU A 73 4.77 -16.33 -0.54
N ARG A 74 4.44 -15.72 -1.68
CA ARG A 74 3.49 -16.30 -2.64
C ARG A 74 4.04 -17.58 -3.27
N SER A 75 5.36 -17.65 -3.46
CA SER A 75 6.06 -18.82 -4.01
C SER A 75 6.46 -19.87 -2.97
N ARG A 76 6.18 -19.66 -1.67
CA ARG A 76 6.54 -20.58 -0.57
C ARG A 76 6.07 -22.01 -0.78
N HIS A 77 4.94 -22.18 -1.45
CA HIS A 77 4.35 -23.50 -1.72
C HIS A 77 4.95 -24.17 -2.96
N ALA A 78 5.51 -23.38 -3.89
CA ALA A 78 6.19 -23.88 -5.08
C ALA A 78 7.62 -24.35 -4.75
N PHE A 79 8.25 -23.74 -3.74
CA PHE A 79 9.62 -24.06 -3.34
C PHE A 79 9.73 -24.26 -1.83
N LYS A 80 9.75 -25.53 -1.38
CA LYS A 80 10.05 -25.91 0.02
C LYS A 80 11.55 -25.82 0.34
N SER A 81 12.22 -24.76 -0.13
CA SER A 81 13.65 -24.56 0.10
C SER A 81 13.87 -23.83 1.41
N ARG A 82 14.74 -24.39 2.26
CA ARG A 82 15.18 -23.75 3.49
C ARG A 82 15.95 -22.46 3.20
N ASP A 83 16.73 -22.44 2.12
CA ASP A 83 17.50 -21.26 1.71
C ASP A 83 16.59 -20.08 1.33
N LEU A 84 15.43 -20.34 0.72
CA LEU A 84 14.46 -19.29 0.39
C LEU A 84 13.73 -18.77 1.64
N ALA A 85 13.46 -19.64 2.62
CA ALA A 85 12.90 -19.23 3.90
C ALA A 85 13.89 -18.35 4.68
N ASP A 86 15.17 -18.74 4.72
CA ASP A 86 16.24 -17.97 5.36
C ASP A 86 16.46 -16.63 4.63
N LEU A 87 16.39 -16.61 3.29
CA LEU A 87 16.48 -15.38 2.50
C LEU A 87 15.31 -14.44 2.81
N ARG A 88 14.07 -14.94 2.86
CA ARG A 88 12.88 -14.15 3.22
C ARG A 88 13.09 -13.48 4.59
N GLN A 89 13.51 -14.25 5.58
CA GLN A 89 13.70 -13.74 6.95
C GLN A 89 14.79 -12.66 7.01
N ARG A 90 15.88 -12.83 6.26
CA ARG A 90 16.94 -11.80 6.17
C ARG A 90 16.44 -10.52 5.51
N LEU A 91 15.64 -10.63 4.45
CA LEU A 91 15.05 -9.48 3.78
C LEU A 91 14.05 -8.74 4.67
N GLU A 92 13.21 -9.48 5.42
CA GLU A 92 12.29 -8.90 6.41
C GLU A 92 13.03 -8.11 7.49
N GLN A 93 14.14 -8.65 8.00
CA GLN A 93 14.97 -7.98 9.00
C GLN A 93 15.57 -6.68 8.44
N LEU A 94 16.19 -6.74 7.26
CA LEU A 94 16.78 -5.57 6.61
C LEU A 94 15.73 -4.50 6.29
N LEU A 95 14.53 -4.89 5.88
CA LEU A 95 13.42 -3.96 5.66
C LEU A 95 12.98 -3.28 6.97
N GLY A 96 12.95 -4.02 8.07
CA GLY A 96 12.69 -3.47 9.40
C GLY A 96 13.73 -2.44 9.84
N GLU A 97 15.02 -2.76 9.66
CA GLU A 97 16.15 -1.88 9.97
C GLU A 97 16.14 -0.60 9.11
N LEU A 98 15.84 -0.73 7.82
CA LEU A 98 15.67 0.40 6.90
C LEU A 98 14.50 1.31 7.29
N SER A 99 13.39 0.72 7.75
CA SER A 99 12.21 1.47 8.20
C SER A 99 12.48 2.23 9.50
N ALA A 100 13.24 1.62 10.42
CA ALA A 100 13.61 2.23 11.70
C ALA A 100 14.66 3.35 11.54
N SER A 101 15.54 3.26 10.55
CA SER A 101 16.59 4.25 10.28
C SER A 101 16.11 5.51 9.57
N THR A 102 14.84 5.54 9.15
CA THR A 102 14.24 6.64 8.37
C THR A 102 13.34 7.55 9.23
N GLN A 103 13.25 7.28 10.55
CA GLN A 103 12.69 8.19 11.56
C GLN A 103 13.76 9.12 12.13
#